data_AF-A0A2A9CIW8-F1
#
_entry.id   AF-A0A2A9CIW8-F1
#
_cell.length_a   1.000
_cell.length_b   1.000
_cell.length_c   1.000
_cell.angle_alpha   90.00
_cell.angle_beta   90.00
_cell.angle_gamma   90.00
#
_symmetry.space_group_name_H-M   'P 1'
#
loop_
_entity.id
_entity.type
_entity.pdbx_description
1 polymer ?
#
loop_
_entity_poly.entity_id
_entity_poly.type
_entity_poly.pdbx_seq_one_letter_code
_entity_poly.pdbx_strand_id
1 'polypeptide(L)' 'MLGSGSLSITSTDRMMTRIKSIYLFISKHGTVSTNELVEEFGITQRTVQRDLNVLAYNELVKSPNRGFWTITSKRVKVG' A
#
# COMPACT_ATOMS: atom_id res chain seq x y z
N MET A 1 6.19 -37.79 8.05
CA MET A 1 6.44 -36.44 8.57
C MET A 1 6.68 -35.52 7.38
N LEU A 2 5.75 -34.63 7.05
CA LEU A 2 5.87 -33.72 5.92
C LEU A 2 6.68 -32.50 6.36
N GLY A 3 7.90 -32.37 5.84
CA GLY A 3 8.69 -31.14 5.96
C GLY A 3 8.12 -30.10 5.01
N SER A 4 7.27 -29.22 5.52
CA SER A 4 6.95 -27.97 4.84
C SER A 4 8.20 -27.09 4.87
N GLY A 5 8.85 -26.95 3.71
CA GLY A 5 9.89 -25.96 3.51
C GLY A 5 9.34 -24.59 3.93
N SER A 6 9.97 -23.96 4.93
CA SER A 6 9.64 -22.60 5.29
C SER A 6 9.97 -21.73 4.09
N LEU A 7 8.94 -21.29 3.35
CA LEU A 7 9.06 -20.11 2.50
C LEU A 7 9.48 -18.98 3.43
N SER A 8 10.77 -18.61 3.43
CA SER A 8 11.23 -17.46 4.19
C SER A 8 10.56 -16.24 3.57
N ILE A 9 9.47 -15.77 4.16
CA ILE A 9 8.80 -14.54 3.72
C ILE A 9 9.85 -13.44 3.84
N THR A 10 10.38 -12.99 2.70
CA THR A 10 11.49 -12.03 2.68
C THR A 10 10.97 -10.66 3.10
N SER A 11 11.87 -9.76 3.51
CA SER A 11 11.50 -8.37 3.78
C SER A 11 10.86 -7.70 2.57
N THR A 12 11.25 -8.10 1.35
CA THR A 12 10.65 -7.65 0.09
C THR A 12 9.20 -8.11 -0.05
N ASP A 13 8.90 -9.38 0.23
CA ASP A 13 7.54 -9.91 0.12
C ASP A 13 6.58 -9.21 1.10
N ARG A 14 7.04 -8.93 2.32
CA ARG A 14 6.26 -8.18 3.32
C ARG A 14 6.00 -6.75 2.86
N MET A 15 7.00 -6.09 2.27
CA MET A 15 6.86 -4.74 1.73
C MET A 15 5.87 -4.72 0.56
N MET A 16 6.00 -5.64 -0.39
CA MET A 16 5.10 -5.71 -1.55
C MET A 16 3.66 -5.99 -1.13
N THR A 17 3.48 -6.90 -0.17
CA THR A 17 2.16 -7.19 0.40
C THR A 17 1.54 -5.93 1.01
N ARG A 18 2.32 -5.18 1.81
CA ARG A 18 1.86 -3.95 2.44
C ARG A 18 1.47 -2.87 1.43
N ILE A 19 2.29 -2.66 0.38
CA ILE A 19 2.00 -1.70 -0.70
C ILE A 19 0.67 -2.04 -1.39
N LYS A 20 0.45 -3.32 -1.71
CA LYS A 20 -0.82 -3.79 -2.30
C LYS A 20 -2.00 -3.55 -1.37
N SER A 21 -1.85 -3.84 -0.07
CA SER A 21 -2.91 -3.62 0.92
C SER A 21 -3.26 -2.14 1.08
N ILE A 22 -2.27 -1.24 1.09
CA ILE A 22 -2.50 0.22 1.11
C ILE A 22 -3.30 0.65 -0.12
N TYR A 23 -2.94 0.20 -1.33
CA TYR A 23 -3.69 0.52 -2.54
C TYR A 23 -5.16 0.05 -2.44
N LEU A 24 -5.38 -1.20 -2.00
CA LEU A 24 -6.72 -1.76 -1.85
C LEU A 24 -7.55 -1.01 -0.81
N PHE A 25 -6.93 -0.57 0.29
CA PHE A 25 -7.60 0.25 1.29
C PHE A 25 -8.06 1.58 0.69
N ILE A 26 -7.18 2.32 0.01
CA ILE A 26 -7.54 3.58 -0.66
C ILE A 26 -8.65 3.33 -1.69
N SER A 27 -8.57 2.25 -2.47
CA SER A 27 -9.59 1.90 -3.47
C SER A 27 -10.97 1.63 -2.86
N LYS A 28 -11.03 1.09 -1.64
CA LYS A 28 -12.30 0.80 -0.95
C LYS A 28 -12.88 2.02 -0.24
N HIS A 29 -12.02 2.87 0.31
CA HIS A 29 -12.42 4.02 1.14
C HIS A 29 -12.45 5.36 0.37
N GLY A 30 -11.94 5.39 -0.87
CA GLY A 30 -11.97 6.56 -1.74
C GLY A 30 -10.77 7.49 -1.52
N THR A 31 -10.97 8.58 -0.78
CA THR A 31 -9.88 9.51 -0.41
C THR A 31 -9.59 9.34 1.06
N VAL A 32 -8.33 9.08 1.41
CA VAL A 32 -7.89 8.86 2.80
C VAL A 32 -6.70 9.74 3.13
N SER A 33 -6.52 10.04 4.40
CA SER A 33 -5.36 10.75 4.92
C SER A 33 -4.19 9.80 5.21
N THR A 34 -3.00 10.39 5.30
CA THR A 34 -1.78 9.66 5.69
C THR A 34 -1.89 9.12 7.12
N ASN A 35 -2.64 9.80 8.01
CA ASN A 35 -2.84 9.37 9.39
C ASN A 35 -3.76 8.16 9.48
N GLU A 36 -4.85 8.12 8.70
CA GLU A 36 -5.70 6.92 8.61
C GLU A 36 -4.91 5.69 8.17
N LEU A 37 -3.98 5.85 7.23
CA LEU A 37 -3.09 4.77 6.81
C LEU A 37 -2.06 4.37 7.89
N VAL A 38 -1.59 5.32 8.71
CA VAL A 38 -0.71 5.01 9.85
C VAL A 38 -1.45 4.21 10.90
N GLU A 39 -2.68 4.61 11.22
CA GLU A 39 -3.54 3.97 12.21
C GLU A 39 -3.96 2.57 11.75
N GLU A 40 -4.47 2.42 10.53
CA GLU A 40 -4.91 1.14 9.96
C GLU A 40 -3.78 0.10 9.89
N PHE A 41 -2.60 0.52 9.44
CA PHE A 41 -1.51 -0.42 9.17
C PHE A 41 -0.50 -0.55 10.32
N GLY A 42 -0.64 0.25 11.39
CA GLY A 42 0.25 0.20 12.55
C GLY A 42 1.73 0.47 12.22
N ILE A 43 1.99 1.27 11.18
CA ILE A 43 3.35 1.57 10.71
C ILE A 43 3.63 3.08 10.71
N THR A 44 4.91 3.44 10.77
CA THR A 44 5.30 4.85 10.83
C THR A 44 4.86 5.62 9.58
N GLN A 45 4.56 6.91 9.75
CA GLN A 45 4.26 7.83 8.65
C GLN A 45 5.34 7.81 7.55
N ARG A 46 6.62 7.67 7.92
CA ARG A 46 7.73 7.54 6.97
C ARG A 46 7.59 6.30 6.09
N THR A 47 7.16 5.18 6.65
CA THR A 47 6.93 3.93 5.91
C THR A 47 5.73 4.07 4.98
N VAL A 48 4.61 4.60 5.47
CA VAL A 48 3.41 4.88 4.66
C VAL A 48 3.76 5.78 3.48
N GLN A 49 4.48 6.87 3.71
CA GLN A 49 4.86 7.79 2.65
C GLN A 49 5.76 7.14 1.58
N ARG A 50 6.68 6.26 1.97
CA ARG A 50 7.52 5.50 1.02
C ARG A 50 6.68 4.59 0.14
N ASP A 51 5.71 3.89 0.72
CA ASP A 51 4.82 3.01 -0.03
C ASP A 51 3.90 3.79 -0.98
N LEU A 52 3.36 4.92 -0.50
CA LEU A 52 2.57 5.83 -1.32
C LEU A 52 3.39 6.41 -2.47
N ASN A 53 4.68 6.70 -2.26
CA ASN A 53 5.56 7.15 -3.33
C ASN A 53 5.76 6.08 -4.40
N VAL A 54 5.86 4.79 -4.02
CA VAL A 54 5.90 3.69 -4.99
C VAL A 54 4.60 3.63 -5.80
N LEU A 55 3.45 3.70 -5.14
CA LEU A 55 2.16 3.70 -5.82
C LEU A 55 1.98 4.93 -6.73
N ALA A 56 2.40 6.11 -6.29
CA ALA A 56 2.31 7.36 -7.04
C ALA A 56 3.24 7.38 -8.25
N TYR A 57 4.47 6.89 -8.11
CA TYR A 57 5.40 6.72 -9.22
C TYR A 57 4.83 5.80 -10.31
N ASN A 58 4.07 4.77 -9.91
CA ASN A 58 3.37 3.86 -10.82
C ASN A 58 2.00 4.38 -11.29
N GLU A 59 1.65 5.62 -10.94
CA GLU A 59 0.39 6.30 -11.28
C GLU A 59 -0.86 5.55 -10.77
N LEU A 60 -0.75 4.83 -9.64
CA LEU A 60 -1.86 4.09 -9.05
C LEU A 60 -2.64 4.94 -8.04
N VAL A 61 -1.96 5.88 -7.39
CA VAL A 61 -2.56 6.85 -6.46
C VAL A 61 -2.06 8.26 -6.79
N LYS A 62 -2.81 9.26 -6.34
CA LYS A 62 -2.43 10.67 -6.42
C LYS A 62 -2.82 11.39 -5.13
N SER A 63 -2.21 12.55 -4.88
CA SER A 63 -2.54 13.40 -3.74
C SER A 63 -3.42 14.57 -4.20
N PRO A 64 -4.74 14.55 -3.94
CA PRO A 64 -5.62 15.66 -4.34
C PRO A 64 -5.35 16.93 -3.51
N ASN A 65 -4.86 16.78 -2.28
CA ASN A 65 -4.40 17.85 -1.41
C ASN A 65 -3.38 17.27 -0.41
N ARG A 66 -2.59 18.15 0.23
CA ARG A 66 -1.44 17.74 1.07
C ARG A 66 -1.88 16.77 2.17
N GLY A 67 -1.28 15.58 2.17
CA GLY A 67 -1.50 14.56 3.19
C GLY A 67 -2.67 13.62 2.92
N PHE A 68 -3.43 13.84 1.85
CA PHE A 68 -4.51 12.95 1.41
C PHE A 68 -4.15 12.25 0.11
N TRP A 69 -4.77 11.09 -0.11
CA TRP A 69 -4.46 10.16 -1.18
C TRP A 69 -5.73 9.51 -1.71
N THR A 70 -5.81 9.39 -3.03
CA THR A 70 -6.91 8.70 -3.73
C THR A 70 -6.37 7.91 -4.92
N ILE A 71 -7.13 6.92 -5.41
CA ILE A 71 -6.73 6.16 -6.61
C ILE A 71 -6.80 7.01 -7.87
N THR A 72 -6.01 6.66 -8.87
CA THR A 72 -6.16 7.22 -10.23
C THR A 72 -7.21 6.44 -11.02
N SER A 73 -7.50 6.88 -12.25
CA SER A 73 -8.36 6.17 -13.20
C SER A 73 -7.62 5.06 -13.98
N LYS A 74 -6.35 4.79 -13.66
CA LYS A 74 -5.54 3.79 -14.35
C LYS A 74 -6.14 2.40 -14.10
N ARG A 75 -6.46 1.67 -15.18
CA ARG A 75 -6.97 0.30 -15.04
C ARG A 75 -5.87 -0.62 -14.55
N VAL A 76 -6.11 -1.27 -13.41
CA VAL A 76 -5.20 -2.27 -12.83
C VAL A 76 -5.81 -3.65 -13.02
N LYS A 77 -5.02 -4.63 -13.49
CA LYS A 77 -5.41 -6.04 -13.43
C LYS A 77 -5.13 -6.53 -12.01
N VAL A 78 -6.18 -6.86 -11.27
CA VAL A 78 -6.03 -7.60 -10.01
C VAL A 78 -5.80 -9.05 -10.41
N GLY A 79 -4.56 -9.52 -10.22
CA GLY A 79 -4.14 -10.90 -10.50
C GLY A 79 -4.20 -11.78 -9.27
#